data_AF-A0A353E155-F1
#
_entry.id   AF-A0A353E155-F1
#
_cell.length_a   1.000
_cell.length_b   1.000
_cell.length_c   1.000
_cell.angle_alpha   90.00
_cell.angle_beta   90.00
_cell.angle_gamma   90.00
#
_symmetry.space_group_name_H-M   'P 1'
#
loop_
_entity.id
_entity.type
_entity.pdbx_description
1 polymer ?
#
loop_
_entity_poly.entity_id
_entity_poly.type
_entity_poly.pdbx_seq_one_letter_code
_entity_poly.pdbx_strand_id
1 'polypeptide(L)'
;RLLDEIQSRRSQLDVDLARKQSSIENLLKRMDERYQIDLSEVRSEHITVTVSEDGKPSSEVLTSEDLDAYGVGTDWDEVRERVATLQQKIDSMGPVNLVAIEEYEETEERYQFLTNQHDDLVQAKTELMEVLNRINTQTREMFLETFHKIRDNFRATFTEIFNGGMADLQLQDGEDVLESGIDIVARPPGKKLQGISLLSGGEQTMTAVSLLFAIYQVRPSPFCVLDELDAPLDESNINRFIKILERFLDHSQFIIITHNKRTISIADILYGVTMQERGVSTIVS
;
A
#
# COMPACT_ATOMS: atom_id res chain seq x y z
N ARG A 1 53.50 -0.20 -79.24
CA ARG A 1 54.71 -0.48 -78.42
C ARG A 1 55.01 0.69 -77.49
N LEU A 2 55.58 1.82 -77.93
CA LEU A 2 55.81 2.98 -77.03
C LEU A 2 54.53 3.59 -76.44
N LEU A 3 53.44 3.65 -77.21
CA LEU A 3 52.14 4.16 -76.74
C LEU A 3 51.49 3.26 -75.68
N ASP A 4 51.56 1.94 -75.85
CA ASP A 4 51.02 0.97 -74.89
C ASP A 4 51.79 1.00 -73.56
N GLU A 5 53.11 1.21 -73.63
CA GLU A 5 53.99 1.28 -72.46
C GLU A 5 53.73 2.56 -71.63
N ILE A 6 53.50 3.69 -72.31
CA ILE A 6 53.11 4.96 -71.67
C ILE A 6 51.70 4.85 -71.06
N GLN A 7 50.74 4.23 -71.75
CA GLN A 7 49.40 4.01 -71.19
C GLN A 7 49.43 3.11 -69.95
N SER A 8 50.19 2.02 -69.98
CA SER A 8 50.34 1.12 -68.83
C SER A 8 51.00 1.83 -67.64
N ARG A 9 51.99 2.69 -67.89
CA ARG A 9 52.66 3.46 -66.83
C ARG A 9 51.75 4.53 -66.23
N ARG A 10 50.92 5.17 -67.05
CA ARG A 10 49.90 6.12 -66.58
C ARG A 10 48.84 5.42 -65.73
N SER A 11 48.33 4.27 -66.16
CA SER A 11 47.34 3.53 -65.36
C SER A 11 47.92 3.05 -64.03
N GLN A 12 49.20 2.66 -63.99
CA GLN A 12 49.86 2.31 -62.73
C GLN A 12 50.00 3.52 -61.81
N LEU A 13 50.38 4.68 -62.36
CA LEU A 13 50.48 5.92 -61.58
C LEU A 13 49.11 6.37 -61.05
N ASP A 14 48.05 6.28 -61.84
CA ASP A 14 46.69 6.65 -61.40
C ASP A 14 46.20 5.73 -60.28
N VAL A 15 46.51 4.43 -60.35
CA VAL A 15 46.18 3.47 -59.28
C VAL A 15 46.98 3.76 -58.00
N ASP A 16 48.27 4.06 -58.12
CA ASP A 16 49.09 4.42 -56.96
C ASP A 16 48.65 5.74 -56.32
N LEU A 17 48.24 6.72 -57.14
CA LEU A 17 47.74 8.01 -56.67
C LEU A 17 46.42 7.84 -55.91
N ALA A 18 45.48 7.06 -56.45
CA ALA A 18 44.23 6.72 -55.77
C ALA A 18 44.48 5.97 -54.45
N ARG A 19 45.44 5.04 -54.44
CA ARG A 19 45.82 4.29 -53.23
C ARG A 19 46.42 5.20 -52.16
N LYS A 20 47.28 6.15 -52.56
CA LYS A 20 47.86 7.14 -51.64
C LYS A 20 46.79 8.09 -51.09
N GLN A 21 45.88 8.58 -51.94
CA GLN A 21 44.77 9.44 -51.51
C GLN A 21 43.87 8.77 -50.48
N SER A 22 43.45 7.53 -50.73
CA SER A 22 42.62 6.78 -49.79
C SER A 22 43.37 6.48 -48.47
N SER A 23 44.69 6.31 -48.53
CA SER A 23 45.50 6.13 -47.31
C SER A 23 45.61 7.41 -46.48
N ILE A 24 45.66 8.59 -47.12
CA ILE A 24 45.66 9.89 -46.45
C ILE A 24 44.30 10.15 -45.80
N GLU A 25 43.21 9.89 -46.51
CA GLU A 25 41.84 10.10 -46.01
C GLU A 25 41.56 9.25 -44.75
N ASN A 26 42.00 7.98 -44.76
CA ASN A 26 41.91 7.12 -43.59
C ASN A 26 42.76 7.59 -42.40
N LEU A 27 43.92 8.21 -42.66
CA LEU A 27 44.76 8.77 -41.60
C LEU A 27 44.12 10.01 -40.97
N LEU A 28 43.56 10.89 -41.79
CA LEU A 28 42.86 12.10 -41.33
C LEU A 28 41.68 11.73 -40.41
N LYS A 29 40.86 10.77 -40.84
CA LYS A 29 39.72 10.30 -40.04
C LYS A 29 40.13 9.72 -38.68
N ARG A 30 41.24 8.98 -38.64
CA ARG A 30 41.77 8.41 -37.39
C ARG A 30 42.32 9.46 -36.42
N MET A 31 42.85 10.57 -36.93
CA MET A 31 43.35 11.65 -36.09
C MET A 31 42.21 12.46 -35.47
N ASP A 32 41.16 12.73 -36.27
CA ASP A 32 39.95 13.41 -35.80
C ASP A 32 39.28 12.65 -34.64
N GLU A 33 39.02 11.35 -34.82
CA GLU A 33 38.39 10.49 -33.80
C GLU A 33 39.20 10.40 -32.49
N ARG A 34 40.54 10.45 -32.57
CA ARG A 34 41.42 10.23 -31.40
C ARG A 34 41.71 11.52 -30.63
N TYR A 35 41.85 12.63 -31.33
CA TYR A 35 42.35 13.87 -30.74
C TYR A 35 41.30 14.99 -30.72
N GLN A 36 40.12 14.81 -31.35
CA GLN A 36 39.12 15.86 -31.56
C GLN A 36 39.74 17.12 -32.20
N ILE A 37 40.69 16.91 -33.10
CA ILE A 37 41.35 17.96 -33.87
C ILE A 37 40.96 17.74 -35.32
N ASP A 38 40.18 18.67 -35.86
CA ASP A 38 39.90 18.69 -37.29
C ASP A 38 41.15 19.24 -38.01
N LEU A 39 41.93 18.33 -38.60
CA LEU A 39 43.10 18.69 -39.40
C LEU A 39 42.75 19.49 -40.66
N SER A 40 41.48 19.53 -41.07
CA SER A 40 41.02 20.41 -42.15
C SER A 40 40.86 21.87 -41.71
N GLU A 41 40.67 22.12 -40.41
CA GLU A 41 40.71 23.47 -39.81
C GLU A 41 42.14 23.94 -39.51
N VAL A 42 43.08 23.00 -39.38
CA VAL A 42 44.51 23.31 -39.31
C VAL A 42 44.96 23.81 -40.69
N ARG A 43 44.88 25.12 -40.89
CA ARG A 43 45.37 25.79 -42.10
C ARG A 43 46.81 25.38 -42.38
N SER A 44 47.01 24.57 -43.41
CA SER A 44 48.33 24.22 -43.96
C SER A 44 48.97 25.40 -44.73
N GLU A 45 48.66 26.63 -44.34
CA GLU A 45 49.09 27.87 -45.01
C GLU A 45 50.51 28.28 -44.56
N HIS A 46 51.15 27.49 -43.69
CA HIS A 46 52.41 27.85 -43.01
C HIS A 46 53.61 26.98 -43.39
N ILE A 47 53.40 25.99 -44.27
CA ILE A 47 54.47 25.14 -44.82
C ILE A 47 54.25 25.01 -46.33
N THR A 48 55.05 25.71 -47.12
CA THR A 48 55.06 25.48 -48.57
C THR A 48 56.08 24.39 -48.85
N VAL A 49 55.62 23.21 -49.24
CA VAL A 49 56.51 22.13 -49.71
C VAL A 49 56.75 22.36 -51.20
N THR A 50 57.90 22.96 -51.54
CA THR A 50 58.35 23.06 -52.92
C THR A 50 59.16 21.82 -53.27
N VAL A 51 58.90 21.27 -54.46
CA VAL A 51 59.70 20.18 -55.03
C VAL A 51 60.73 20.84 -55.93
N SER A 52 61.99 20.84 -55.50
CA SER A 52 63.11 21.29 -56.34
C SER A 52 63.33 20.28 -57.48
N GLU A 53 63.96 20.72 -58.58
CA GLU A 53 64.11 19.93 -59.83
C GLU A 53 64.83 18.57 -59.63
N ASP A 54 65.48 18.34 -58.49
CA ASP A 54 66.12 17.07 -58.09
C ASP A 54 65.19 16.10 -57.34
N GLY A 55 63.89 16.40 -57.22
CA GLY A 55 62.87 15.48 -56.69
C GLY A 55 62.90 15.23 -55.19
N LYS A 56 63.60 16.07 -54.40
CA LYS A 56 63.54 16.06 -52.93
C LYS A 56 62.59 17.17 -52.44
N PRO A 57 61.62 16.87 -51.56
CA PRO A 57 60.77 17.89 -50.98
C PRO A 57 61.57 18.73 -49.98
N SER A 58 61.62 20.05 -50.19
CA SER A 58 62.09 21.02 -49.20
C SER A 58 60.87 21.73 -48.60
N SER A 59 60.76 21.72 -47.27
CA SER A 59 59.72 22.46 -46.55
C SER A 59 60.30 23.79 -46.06
N GLU A 60 59.75 24.91 -46.55
CA GLU A 60 60.00 26.22 -45.97
C GLU A 60 58.88 26.53 -44.96
N VAL A 61 59.27 26.77 -43.71
CA VAL A 61 58.37 27.22 -42.64
C VAL A 61 58.33 28.74 -42.69
N LEU A 62 57.16 29.30 -42.96
CA LEU A 62 56.97 30.76 -42.98
C LEU A 62 57.26 31.34 -41.58
N THR A 63 58.03 32.43 -41.53
CA THR A 63 58.33 33.10 -40.26
C THR A 63 57.18 33.98 -39.82
N SER A 64 57.13 34.34 -38.53
CA SER A 64 56.08 35.22 -37.97
C SER A 64 55.94 36.56 -38.69
N GLU A 65 57.00 37.07 -39.32
CA GLU A 65 56.98 38.33 -40.08
C GLU A 65 56.33 38.17 -41.47
N ASP A 66 56.42 36.98 -42.08
CA ASP A 66 55.80 36.68 -43.37
C ASP A 66 54.28 36.48 -43.26
N LEU A 67 53.80 36.12 -42.06
CA LEU A 67 52.38 35.85 -41.76
C LEU A 67 51.53 37.11 -41.65
N ASP A 68 52.11 38.19 -41.12
CA ASP A 68 51.46 39.50 -41.04
C ASP A 68 51.29 40.13 -42.43
N ALA A 69 52.22 39.87 -43.36
CA ALA A 69 52.16 40.37 -44.73
C ALA A 69 51.02 39.75 -45.57
N TYR A 70 50.60 38.53 -45.23
CA TYR A 70 49.47 37.83 -45.87
C TYR A 70 48.13 38.03 -45.15
N GLY A 71 48.10 38.81 -44.06
CA GLY A 71 46.87 39.08 -43.30
C GLY A 71 46.37 37.87 -42.51
N VAL A 72 47.25 36.91 -42.21
CA VAL A 72 46.96 35.70 -41.40
C VAL A 72 47.85 35.69 -40.15
N GLY A 73 48.06 36.87 -39.56
CA GLY A 73 48.60 36.98 -38.21
C GLY A 73 47.54 36.51 -37.22
N THR A 74 47.91 35.64 -36.27
CA THR A 74 47.04 35.36 -35.13
C THR A 74 46.90 36.65 -34.34
N ASP A 75 45.68 37.15 -34.17
CA ASP A 75 45.43 38.35 -33.36
C ASP A 75 45.64 38.00 -31.88
N TRP A 76 46.88 38.19 -31.45
CA TRP A 76 47.30 37.95 -30.07
C TRP A 76 46.61 38.89 -29.07
N ASP A 77 46.05 40.02 -29.53
CA ASP A 77 45.28 40.92 -28.69
C ASP A 77 43.86 40.37 -28.47
N GLU A 78 43.20 39.83 -29.51
CA GLU A 78 41.92 39.14 -29.38
C GLU A 78 42.01 37.91 -28.47
N VAL A 79 43.06 37.08 -28.66
CA VAL A 79 43.32 35.92 -27.79
C VAL A 79 43.54 36.36 -26.33
N ARG A 80 44.27 37.47 -26.12
CA ARG A 80 44.52 38.00 -24.78
C ARG A 80 43.25 38.54 -24.12
N GLU A 81 42.40 39.22 -24.88
CA GLU A 81 41.08 39.67 -24.40
C GLU A 81 40.18 38.46 -24.06
N ARG A 82 40.21 37.41 -24.88
CA ARG A 82 39.47 36.17 -24.62
C ARG A 82 39.95 35.47 -23.36
N VAL A 83 41.27 35.41 -23.13
CA VAL A 83 41.84 34.86 -21.90
C VAL A 83 41.44 35.71 -20.69
N ALA A 84 41.51 37.05 -20.79
CA ALA A 84 41.12 37.95 -19.71
C ALA A 84 39.64 37.81 -19.32
N THR A 85 38.75 37.69 -20.32
CA THR A 85 37.31 37.48 -20.08
C THR A 85 37.01 36.11 -19.47
N LEU A 86 37.73 35.05 -19.89
CA LEU A 86 37.62 33.73 -19.27
C LEU A 86 38.15 33.72 -17.84
N GLN A 87 39.26 34.41 -17.58
CA GLN A 87 39.83 34.54 -16.24
C GLN A 87 38.86 35.26 -15.30
N GLN A 88 38.26 36.37 -15.72
CA GLN A 88 37.23 37.07 -14.93
C GLN A 88 36.02 36.19 -14.63
N LYS A 89 35.59 35.36 -15.59
CA LYS A 89 34.49 34.40 -15.36
C LYS A 89 34.87 33.36 -14.31
N ILE A 90 36.09 32.82 -14.36
CA ILE A 90 36.59 31.87 -13.35
C ILE A 90 36.66 32.54 -11.98
N ASP A 91 37.20 33.74 -11.89
CA ASP A 91 37.32 34.49 -10.63
C ASP A 91 35.95 34.83 -10.03
N SER A 92 34.92 35.05 -10.88
CA SER A 92 33.54 35.32 -10.44
C SER A 92 32.82 34.10 -9.85
N MET A 93 33.28 32.87 -10.11
CA MET A 93 32.70 31.64 -9.55
C MET A 93 33.07 31.42 -8.09
N GLY A 94 34.03 32.19 -7.56
CA GLY A 94 34.50 32.08 -6.18
C GLY A 94 35.47 30.90 -5.97
N PRO A 95 35.96 30.69 -4.74
CA PRO A 95 36.89 29.62 -4.43
C PRO A 95 36.23 28.26 -4.64
N VAL A 96 36.96 27.32 -5.25
CA VAL A 96 36.50 25.94 -5.45
C VAL A 96 36.26 25.30 -4.07
N ASN A 97 35.00 24.97 -3.77
CA ASN A 97 34.66 24.24 -2.55
C ASN A 97 35.01 22.76 -2.73
N LEU A 98 36.19 22.36 -2.26
CA LEU A 98 36.67 20.98 -2.33
C LEU A 98 35.87 20.02 -1.44
N VAL A 99 35.17 20.55 -0.43
CA VAL A 99 34.34 19.76 0.50
C VAL A 99 32.95 19.45 -0.09
N ALA A 100 32.55 20.16 -1.16
CA ALA A 100 31.24 19.99 -1.80
C ALA A 100 31.01 18.58 -2.37
N ILE A 101 32.09 17.89 -2.77
CA ILE A 101 32.00 16.52 -3.29
C ILE A 101 31.67 15.56 -2.14
N GLU A 102 32.36 15.68 -1.01
CA GLU A 102 32.12 14.85 0.19
C GLU A 102 30.73 15.14 0.79
N GLU A 103 30.32 16.42 0.87
CA GLU A 103 28.98 16.81 1.34
C GLU A 103 27.87 16.29 0.42
N TYR A 104 28.10 16.27 -0.89
CA TYR A 104 27.17 15.71 -1.86
C TYR A 104 27.03 14.20 -1.66
N GLU A 105 28.14 13.48 -1.53
CA GLU A 105 28.13 12.03 -1.28
C GLU A 105 27.39 11.68 0.02
N GLU A 106 27.68 12.38 1.13
CA GLU A 106 26.98 12.17 2.41
C GLU A 106 25.47 12.47 2.30
N THR A 107 25.12 13.56 1.61
CA THR A 107 23.71 13.94 1.43
C THR A 107 22.97 12.95 0.55
N GLU A 108 23.61 12.46 -0.51
CA GLU A 108 23.04 11.47 -1.42
C GLU A 108 22.84 10.13 -0.71
N GLU A 109 23.81 9.65 0.08
CA GLU A 109 23.65 8.44 0.90
C GLU A 109 22.47 8.56 1.87
N ARG A 110 22.36 9.70 2.56
CA ARG A 110 21.24 9.97 3.47
C ARG A 110 19.91 10.06 2.74
N TYR A 111 19.89 10.67 1.57
CA TYR A 111 18.70 10.78 0.72
C TYR A 111 18.22 9.40 0.26
N GLN A 112 19.14 8.56 -0.22
CA GLN A 112 18.82 7.19 -0.64
C GLN A 112 18.31 6.35 0.54
N PHE A 113 18.95 6.45 1.71
CA PHE A 113 18.49 5.75 2.91
C PHE A 113 17.07 6.16 3.30
N LEU A 114 16.79 7.46 3.37
CA LEU A 114 15.45 7.97 3.75
C LEU A 114 14.39 7.63 2.71
N THR A 115 14.73 7.68 1.42
CA THR A 115 13.84 7.28 0.33
C THR A 115 13.46 5.81 0.45
N ASN A 116 14.44 4.93 0.68
CA ASN A 116 14.17 3.50 0.89
C ASN A 116 13.29 3.24 2.11
N GLN A 117 13.52 3.94 3.24
CA GLN A 117 12.65 3.81 4.42
C GLN A 117 11.24 4.35 4.18
N HIS A 118 11.11 5.45 3.45
CA HIS A 118 9.81 6.00 3.08
C HIS A 118 9.03 5.01 2.21
N ASP A 119 9.67 4.44 1.20
CA ASP A 119 9.03 3.52 0.27
C ASP A 119 8.60 2.22 0.96
N ASP A 120 9.42 1.69 1.86
CA ASP A 120 9.06 0.55 2.72
C ASP A 120 7.84 0.88 3.60
N LEU A 121 7.81 2.08 4.20
CA LEU A 121 6.67 2.51 5.02
C LEU A 121 5.38 2.67 4.20
N VAL A 122 5.48 3.21 2.97
CA VAL A 122 4.35 3.36 2.05
C VAL A 122 3.84 2.00 1.60
N GLN A 123 4.73 1.05 1.32
CA GLN A 123 4.37 -0.32 0.99
C GLN A 123 3.67 -0.99 2.17
N ALA A 124 4.26 -0.95 3.37
CA ALA A 124 3.68 -1.53 4.58
C ALA A 124 2.30 -0.94 4.90
N LYS A 125 2.12 0.38 4.72
CA LYS A 125 0.81 1.04 4.87
C LYS A 125 -0.22 0.47 3.89
N THR A 126 0.17 0.27 2.64
CA THR A 126 -0.71 -0.24 1.59
C THR A 126 -1.14 -1.67 1.91
N GLU A 127 -0.19 -2.54 2.28
CA GLU A 127 -0.48 -3.92 2.70
C GLU A 127 -1.42 -3.98 3.91
N LEU A 128 -1.20 -3.12 4.91
CA LEU A 128 -2.09 -3.03 6.07
C LEU A 128 -3.51 -2.57 5.69
N MET A 129 -3.64 -1.62 4.75
CA MET A 129 -4.95 -1.19 4.25
C MET A 129 -5.69 -2.31 3.52
N GLU A 130 -4.98 -3.12 2.72
CA GLU A 130 -5.56 -4.29 2.06
C GLU A 130 -6.05 -5.34 3.07
N VAL A 131 -5.24 -5.63 4.08
CA VAL A 131 -5.61 -6.56 5.16
C VAL A 131 -6.85 -6.04 5.91
N LEU A 132 -6.88 -4.75 6.23
CA LEU A 132 -8.01 -4.12 6.91
C LEU A 132 -9.30 -4.21 6.07
N ASN A 133 -9.22 -3.94 4.77
CA ASN A 133 -10.35 -4.08 3.86
C ASN A 133 -10.86 -5.52 3.81
N ARG A 134 -9.95 -6.50 3.73
CA ARG A 134 -10.32 -7.92 3.75
C ARG A 134 -11.02 -8.32 5.04
N ILE A 135 -10.50 -7.89 6.19
CA ILE A 135 -11.10 -8.15 7.51
C ILE A 135 -12.48 -7.50 7.59
N ASN A 136 -12.65 -6.26 7.13
CA ASN A 136 -13.94 -5.57 7.15
C ASN A 136 -14.98 -6.29 6.29
N THR A 137 -14.63 -6.72 5.08
CA THR A 137 -15.55 -7.48 4.22
C THR A 137 -15.97 -8.80 4.88
N GLN A 138 -15.01 -9.59 5.38
CA GLN A 138 -15.34 -10.85 6.05
C GLN A 138 -16.17 -10.63 7.32
N THR A 139 -15.89 -9.56 8.08
CA THR A 139 -16.64 -9.23 9.29
C THR A 139 -18.07 -8.86 8.97
N ARG A 140 -18.30 -8.05 7.92
CA ARG A 140 -19.64 -7.69 7.45
C ARG A 140 -20.44 -8.91 6.99
N GLU A 141 -19.83 -9.80 6.21
CA GLU A 141 -20.47 -11.04 5.76
C GLU A 141 -20.85 -11.94 6.94
N MET A 142 -19.91 -12.17 7.86
CA MET A 142 -20.15 -13.00 9.04
C MET A 142 -21.20 -12.39 9.99
N PHE A 143 -21.20 -11.06 10.14
CA PHE A 143 -22.20 -10.33 10.90
C PHE A 143 -23.59 -10.53 10.29
N LEU A 144 -23.75 -10.28 8.99
CA LEU A 144 -25.04 -10.43 8.30
C LEU A 144 -25.56 -11.87 8.36
N GLU A 145 -24.69 -12.86 8.11
CA GLU A 145 -25.06 -14.27 8.19
C GLU A 145 -25.55 -14.63 9.61
N THR A 146 -24.81 -14.21 10.63
CA THR A 146 -25.15 -14.47 12.03
C THR A 146 -26.42 -13.71 12.44
N PHE A 147 -26.57 -12.46 12.01
CA PHE A 147 -27.75 -11.63 12.28
C PHE A 147 -29.01 -12.26 11.69
N HIS A 148 -28.97 -12.73 10.45
CA HIS A 148 -30.09 -13.42 9.82
C HIS A 148 -30.46 -14.71 10.57
N LYS A 149 -29.46 -15.51 10.97
CA LYS A 149 -29.69 -16.72 11.80
C LYS A 149 -30.35 -16.38 13.14
N ILE A 150 -29.87 -15.34 13.84
CA ILE A 150 -30.46 -14.88 15.11
C ILE A 150 -31.89 -14.39 14.87
N ARG A 151 -32.14 -13.62 13.80
CA ARG A 151 -33.47 -13.10 13.45
C ARG A 151 -34.49 -14.20 13.21
N ASP A 152 -34.11 -15.25 12.46
CA ASP A 152 -34.98 -16.38 12.18
C ASP A 152 -35.26 -17.22 13.44
N ASN A 153 -34.22 -17.50 14.23
CA ASN A 153 -34.38 -18.18 15.51
C ASN A 153 -35.24 -17.36 16.49
N PHE A 154 -35.10 -16.04 16.50
CA PHE A 154 -35.87 -15.13 17.35
C PHE A 154 -37.35 -15.15 16.99
N ARG A 155 -37.67 -15.09 15.69
CA ARG A 155 -39.06 -15.24 15.21
C ARG A 155 -39.69 -16.55 15.68
N ALA A 156 -38.98 -17.67 15.50
CA ALA A 156 -39.47 -18.98 15.90
C ALA A 156 -39.64 -19.10 17.42
N THR A 157 -38.62 -18.73 18.19
CA THR A 157 -38.59 -18.82 19.66
C THR A 157 -39.64 -17.91 20.28
N PHE A 158 -39.83 -16.70 19.76
CA PHE A 158 -40.86 -15.78 20.23
C PHE A 158 -42.27 -16.35 20.04
N THR A 159 -42.58 -16.86 18.84
CA THR A 159 -43.90 -17.45 18.57
C THR A 159 -44.17 -18.67 19.45
N GLU A 160 -43.15 -19.48 19.72
CA GLU A 160 -43.22 -20.62 20.65
C GLU A 160 -43.49 -20.16 22.09
N ILE A 161 -42.74 -19.17 22.58
CA ILE A 161 -42.91 -18.60 23.92
C ILE A 161 -44.31 -18.02 24.12
N PHE A 162 -44.77 -17.21 23.16
CA PHE A 162 -46.03 -16.49 23.30
C PHE A 162 -47.26 -17.31 22.86
N ASN A 163 -47.08 -18.53 22.33
CA ASN A 163 -48.11 -19.33 21.67
C ASN A 163 -48.83 -18.54 20.56
N GLY A 164 -48.07 -17.77 19.78
CA GLY A 164 -48.57 -16.82 18.80
C GLY A 164 -47.84 -15.47 18.86
N GLY A 165 -48.32 -14.50 18.09
CA GLY A 165 -47.62 -13.23 17.93
C GLY A 165 -46.44 -13.31 16.95
N MET A 166 -45.78 -12.18 16.75
CA MET A 166 -44.66 -12.03 15.82
C MET A 166 -43.63 -11.10 16.44
N ALA A 167 -42.34 -11.40 16.27
CA ALA A 167 -41.27 -10.47 16.62
C ALA A 167 -40.24 -10.44 15.49
N ASP A 168 -39.50 -9.34 15.39
CA ASP A 168 -38.50 -9.18 14.35
C ASP A 168 -37.33 -8.32 14.83
N LEU A 169 -36.18 -8.54 14.20
CA LEU A 169 -34.99 -7.70 14.34
C LEU A 169 -34.79 -6.90 13.06
N GLN A 170 -34.66 -5.58 13.19
CA GLN A 170 -34.45 -4.67 12.08
C GLN A 170 -33.13 -3.93 12.28
N LEU A 171 -32.32 -3.84 11.22
CA LEU A 171 -31.15 -2.97 11.22
C LEU A 171 -31.64 -1.56 10.92
N GLN A 172 -31.18 -0.59 11.71
CA GLN A 172 -31.45 0.81 11.46
C GLN A 172 -30.75 1.25 10.17
N ASP A 173 -31.44 2.07 9.37
CA ASP A 173 -30.90 2.60 8.13
C ASP A 173 -29.59 3.38 8.39
N GLY A 174 -28.51 2.95 7.75
CA GLY A 174 -27.17 3.52 7.86
C GLY A 174 -26.26 3.06 6.72
N GLU A 175 -25.13 3.73 6.51
CA GLU A 175 -24.18 3.37 5.46
C GLU A 175 -23.38 2.09 5.79
N ASP A 176 -23.16 1.78 7.08
CA ASP A 176 -22.43 0.58 7.51
C ASP A 176 -23.24 -0.28 8.49
N VAL A 177 -23.45 -1.55 8.12
CA VAL A 177 -24.13 -2.56 8.93
C VAL A 177 -23.43 -2.83 10.27
N LEU A 178 -22.14 -2.55 10.38
CA LEU A 178 -21.38 -2.71 11.62
C LEU A 178 -21.62 -1.55 12.61
N GLU A 179 -22.05 -0.39 12.12
CA GLU A 179 -22.34 0.79 12.94
C GLU A 179 -23.86 1.01 13.12
N SER A 180 -24.69 0.34 12.32
CA SER A 180 -26.15 0.37 12.43
C SER A 180 -26.64 -0.12 13.79
N GLY A 181 -27.58 0.62 14.38
CA GLY A 181 -28.37 0.16 15.52
C GLY A 181 -29.26 -1.04 15.16
N ILE A 182 -29.67 -1.80 16.18
CA ILE A 182 -30.62 -2.91 16.03
C ILE A 182 -31.92 -2.54 16.75
N ASP A 183 -33.01 -2.46 15.99
CA ASP A 183 -34.35 -2.25 16.50
C ASP A 183 -35.07 -3.59 16.73
N ILE A 184 -35.62 -3.74 17.93
CA ILE A 184 -36.41 -4.91 18.32
C ILE A 184 -37.88 -4.53 18.27
N VAL A 185 -38.61 -5.14 17.33
CA VAL A 185 -40.05 -4.96 17.20
C VAL A 185 -40.78 -6.25 17.59
N ALA A 186 -41.81 -6.13 18.42
CA ALA A 186 -42.59 -7.27 18.87
C ALA A 186 -44.09 -6.97 18.79
N ARG A 187 -44.84 -8.04 18.51
CA ARG A 187 -46.30 -8.06 18.47
C ARG A 187 -46.78 -9.25 19.29
N PRO A 188 -47.01 -9.06 20.60
CA PRO A 188 -47.66 -10.07 21.44
C PRO A 188 -49.06 -10.43 20.90
N PRO A 189 -49.60 -11.60 21.25
CA PRO A 189 -50.93 -12.03 20.83
C PRO A 189 -52.00 -11.00 21.26
N GLY A 190 -52.80 -10.55 20.29
CA GLY A 190 -53.87 -9.56 20.53
C GLY A 190 -53.43 -8.09 20.52
N LYS A 191 -52.14 -7.78 20.33
CA LYS A 191 -51.61 -6.39 20.27
C LYS A 191 -51.13 -5.99 18.87
N LYS A 192 -50.83 -4.70 18.71
CA LYS A 192 -50.17 -4.13 17.52
C LYS A 192 -48.66 -4.30 17.64
N LEU A 193 -47.96 -4.16 16.51
CA LEU A 193 -46.49 -4.16 16.49
C LEU A 193 -45.98 -2.89 17.19
N GLN A 194 -45.11 -3.07 18.17
CA GLN A 194 -44.53 -1.99 18.98
C GLN A 194 -43.05 -2.27 19.24
N GLY A 195 -42.27 -1.21 19.47
CA GLY A 195 -40.89 -1.35 19.93
C GLY A 195 -40.84 -1.90 21.35
N ILE A 196 -39.72 -2.55 21.71
CA ILE A 196 -39.53 -3.20 23.02
C ILE A 196 -39.79 -2.27 24.23
N SER A 197 -39.48 -0.98 24.10
CA SER A 197 -39.68 0.03 25.15
C SER A 197 -41.13 0.36 25.46
N LEU A 198 -42.07 -0.01 24.58
CA LEU A 198 -43.50 0.24 24.72
C LEU A 198 -44.29 -0.98 25.22
N LEU A 199 -43.61 -2.09 25.49
CA LEU A 199 -44.21 -3.32 26.01
C LEU A 199 -44.43 -3.23 27.53
N SER A 200 -45.35 -4.06 28.06
CA SER A 200 -45.46 -4.21 29.52
C SER A 200 -44.23 -4.91 30.09
N GLY A 201 -43.90 -4.72 31.37
CA GLY A 201 -42.67 -5.28 31.98
C GLY A 201 -42.52 -6.80 31.82
N GLY A 202 -43.61 -7.57 31.94
CA GLY A 202 -43.61 -9.01 31.71
C GLY A 202 -43.39 -9.38 30.23
N GLU A 203 -44.03 -8.66 29.31
CA GLU A 203 -43.84 -8.86 27.86
C GLU A 203 -42.43 -8.46 27.41
N GLN A 204 -41.88 -7.38 27.96
CA GLN A 204 -40.52 -6.93 27.72
C GLN A 204 -39.51 -7.99 28.17
N THR A 205 -39.70 -8.53 29.38
CA THR A 205 -38.85 -9.61 29.91
C THR A 205 -38.92 -10.84 29.00
N MET A 206 -40.13 -11.31 28.68
CA MET A 206 -40.29 -12.49 27.82
C MET A 206 -39.72 -12.28 26.41
N THR A 207 -39.84 -11.08 25.85
CA THR A 207 -39.22 -10.73 24.57
C THR A 207 -37.69 -10.78 24.66
N ALA A 208 -37.11 -10.23 25.73
CA ALA A 208 -35.66 -10.27 25.97
C ALA A 208 -35.15 -11.71 26.18
N VAL A 209 -35.89 -12.53 26.93
CA VAL A 209 -35.59 -13.95 27.13
C VAL A 209 -35.68 -14.72 25.81
N SER A 210 -36.68 -14.43 24.99
CA SER A 210 -36.80 -15.02 23.63
C SER A 210 -35.58 -14.70 22.77
N LEU A 211 -35.10 -13.45 22.81
CA LEU A 211 -33.91 -13.02 22.08
C LEU A 211 -32.64 -13.69 22.62
N LEU A 212 -32.50 -13.79 23.94
CA LEU A 212 -31.37 -14.45 24.58
C LEU A 212 -31.26 -15.92 24.11
N PHE A 213 -32.36 -16.68 24.14
CA PHE A 213 -32.38 -18.06 23.66
C PHE A 213 -32.16 -18.18 22.15
N ALA A 214 -32.64 -17.22 21.35
CA ALA A 214 -32.39 -17.19 19.92
C ALA A 214 -30.90 -17.01 19.58
N ILE A 215 -30.21 -16.13 20.32
CA ILE A 215 -28.76 -15.95 20.21
C ILE A 215 -28.04 -17.23 20.65
N TYR A 216 -28.47 -17.80 21.78
CA TYR A 216 -27.91 -19.02 22.32
C TYR A 216 -28.01 -20.21 21.35
N GLN A 217 -29.10 -20.33 20.59
CA GLN A 217 -29.29 -21.38 19.61
C GLN A 217 -28.29 -21.30 18.43
N VAL A 218 -27.80 -20.10 18.10
CA VAL A 218 -26.80 -19.93 17.03
C VAL A 218 -25.41 -20.37 17.50
N ARG A 219 -25.08 -20.12 18.77
CA ARG A 219 -23.82 -20.54 19.39
C ARG A 219 -24.07 -21.07 20.81
N PRO A 220 -24.40 -22.36 20.95
CA PRO A 220 -24.64 -22.94 22.27
C PRO A 220 -23.34 -22.99 23.07
N SER A 221 -23.37 -22.43 24.29
CA SER A 221 -22.27 -22.54 25.25
C SER A 221 -22.43 -23.83 26.06
N PRO A 222 -21.34 -24.56 26.39
CA PRO A 222 -21.42 -25.76 27.22
C PRO A 222 -21.97 -25.48 28.64
N PHE A 223 -21.81 -24.25 29.14
CA PHE A 223 -22.34 -23.81 30.43
C PHE A 223 -23.14 -22.50 30.28
N CYS A 224 -24.27 -22.42 30.97
CA CYS A 224 -25.09 -21.23 31.07
C CYS A 224 -25.49 -20.99 32.53
N VAL A 225 -25.25 -19.78 33.04
CA VAL A 225 -25.64 -19.36 34.39
C VAL A 225 -26.74 -18.31 34.26
N LEU A 226 -27.89 -18.56 34.88
CA LEU A 226 -29.04 -17.65 34.89
C LEU A 226 -29.33 -17.23 36.31
N ASP A 227 -29.35 -15.93 36.57
CA ASP A 227 -29.63 -15.36 37.90
C ASP A 227 -30.94 -14.59 37.90
N GLU A 228 -31.92 -15.08 38.65
CA GLU A 228 -33.27 -14.53 38.85
C GLU A 228 -34.01 -14.07 37.58
N LEU A 229 -33.70 -14.70 36.44
CA LEU A 229 -34.27 -14.34 35.14
C LEU A 229 -35.79 -14.55 35.09
N ASP A 230 -36.31 -15.42 35.95
CA ASP A 230 -37.74 -15.73 36.07
C ASP A 230 -38.51 -14.89 37.10
N ALA A 231 -37.85 -13.96 37.80
CA ALA A 231 -38.49 -13.06 38.77
C ALA A 231 -39.62 -12.17 38.17
N PRO A 232 -39.53 -11.65 36.93
CA PRO A 232 -40.58 -10.82 36.34
C PRO A 232 -41.72 -11.65 35.70
N LEU A 233 -41.63 -12.97 35.72
CA LEU A 233 -42.51 -13.86 34.97
C LEU A 233 -43.70 -14.34 35.81
N ASP A 234 -44.89 -14.35 35.22
CA ASP A 234 -46.06 -14.98 35.83
C ASP A 234 -46.03 -16.52 35.70
N GLU A 235 -46.90 -17.20 36.46
CA GLU A 235 -46.96 -18.66 36.48
C GLU A 235 -47.16 -19.31 35.09
N SER A 236 -47.87 -18.64 34.18
CA SER A 236 -48.11 -19.18 32.84
C SER A 236 -46.86 -19.09 31.97
N ASN A 237 -46.10 -18.00 32.13
CA ASN A 237 -44.89 -17.67 31.41
C ASN A 237 -43.69 -18.49 31.90
N ILE A 238 -43.61 -18.79 33.20
CA ILE A 238 -42.58 -19.67 33.76
C ILE A 238 -42.63 -21.08 33.16
N ASN A 239 -43.83 -21.64 32.97
CA ASN A 239 -43.95 -22.96 32.33
C ASN A 239 -43.48 -22.96 30.87
N ARG A 240 -43.62 -21.84 30.15
CA ARG A 240 -43.13 -21.69 28.77
C ARG A 240 -41.60 -21.57 28.76
N PHE A 241 -41.04 -20.79 29.68
CA PHE A 241 -39.60 -20.67 29.89
C PHE A 241 -38.94 -22.03 30.17
N ILE A 242 -39.51 -22.80 31.10
CA ILE A 242 -39.03 -24.14 31.47
C ILE A 242 -38.95 -25.08 30.25
N LYS A 243 -40.00 -25.15 29.42
CA LYS A 243 -40.03 -26.01 28.23
C LYS A 243 -38.92 -25.70 27.23
N ILE A 244 -38.55 -24.44 27.11
CA ILE A 244 -37.47 -24.02 26.22
C ILE A 244 -36.13 -24.39 26.81
N LEU A 245 -35.97 -24.23 28.12
CA LEU A 245 -34.76 -24.62 28.82
C LEU A 245 -34.50 -26.12 28.67
N GLU A 246 -35.54 -26.95 28.80
CA GLU A 246 -35.48 -28.41 28.58
C GLU A 246 -34.90 -28.78 27.20
N ARG A 247 -35.22 -28.01 26.15
CA ARG A 247 -34.70 -28.24 24.79
C ARG A 247 -33.18 -28.07 24.67
N PHE A 248 -32.58 -27.27 25.55
CA PHE A 248 -31.14 -27.01 25.53
C PHE A 248 -30.35 -27.92 26.48
N LEU A 249 -31.01 -28.69 27.35
CA LEU A 249 -30.36 -29.59 28.30
C LEU A 249 -29.53 -30.69 27.63
N ASP A 250 -29.89 -31.11 26.41
CA ASP A 250 -29.15 -32.12 25.64
C ASP A 250 -27.76 -31.65 25.18
N HIS A 251 -27.53 -30.34 25.14
CA HIS A 251 -26.32 -29.74 24.58
C HIS A 251 -25.53 -28.93 25.60
N SER A 252 -26.17 -28.51 26.70
CA SER A 252 -25.63 -27.49 27.59
C SER A 252 -26.07 -27.68 29.04
N GLN A 253 -25.15 -27.38 29.97
CA GLN A 253 -25.43 -27.41 31.39
C GLN A 253 -25.91 -26.04 31.89
N PHE A 254 -27.06 -26.03 32.57
CA PHE A 254 -27.65 -24.84 33.15
C PHE A 254 -27.48 -24.80 34.67
N ILE A 255 -27.06 -23.64 35.19
CA ILE A 255 -27.04 -23.31 36.61
C ILE A 255 -28.01 -22.15 36.79
N ILE A 256 -29.10 -22.38 37.52
CA ILE A 256 -30.16 -21.38 37.70
C ILE A 256 -30.22 -20.98 39.17
N ILE A 257 -30.11 -19.69 39.43
CA ILE A 257 -30.33 -19.08 40.74
C ILE A 257 -31.74 -18.49 40.71
N THR A 258 -32.64 -19.03 41.53
CA THR A 258 -34.04 -18.59 41.56
C THR A 258 -34.69 -18.96 42.89
N HIS A 259 -35.72 -18.19 43.27
CA HIS A 259 -36.64 -18.50 44.35
C HIS A 259 -37.97 -19.09 43.86
N ASN A 260 -38.11 -19.29 42.54
CA ASN A 260 -39.35 -19.74 41.92
C ASN A 260 -39.57 -21.25 42.08
N LYS A 261 -40.65 -21.63 42.74
CA LYS A 261 -40.96 -23.04 43.03
C LYS A 261 -41.09 -23.92 41.78
N ARG A 262 -41.57 -23.37 40.66
CA ARG A 262 -41.73 -24.15 39.41
C ARG A 262 -40.38 -24.39 38.74
N THR A 263 -39.53 -23.37 38.66
CA THR A 263 -38.16 -23.51 38.12
C THR A 263 -37.31 -24.41 39.00
N ILE A 264 -37.49 -24.36 40.32
CA ILE A 264 -36.87 -25.29 41.26
C ILE A 264 -37.32 -26.75 41.01
N SER A 265 -38.60 -26.97 40.66
CA SER A 265 -39.16 -28.32 40.54
C SER A 265 -38.62 -29.15 39.38
N ILE A 266 -38.01 -28.51 38.38
CA ILE A 266 -37.40 -29.18 37.22
C ILE A 266 -35.91 -29.45 37.39
N ALA A 267 -35.28 -28.96 38.47
CA ALA A 267 -33.86 -29.10 38.67
C ALA A 267 -33.47 -30.55 39.04
N ASP A 268 -32.44 -31.08 38.39
CA ASP A 268 -31.89 -32.41 38.73
C ASP A 268 -31.18 -32.41 40.09
N ILE A 269 -30.52 -31.31 40.43
CA ILE A 269 -29.76 -31.12 41.67
C ILE A 269 -30.12 -29.76 42.24
N LEU A 270 -30.42 -29.72 43.54
CA LEU A 270 -30.74 -28.51 44.27
C LEU A 270 -29.63 -28.19 45.27
N TYR A 271 -29.11 -26.96 45.22
CA TYR A 271 -28.22 -26.42 46.24
C TYR A 271 -28.94 -25.30 46.98
N GLY A 272 -29.23 -25.52 48.27
CA GLY A 272 -29.75 -24.49 49.15
C GLY A 272 -28.61 -23.62 49.69
N VAL A 273 -28.79 -22.31 49.74
CA VAL A 273 -27.87 -21.41 50.45
C VAL A 273 -28.58 -20.87 51.67
N THR A 274 -27.99 -21.04 52.85
CA THR A 274 -28.51 -20.51 54.11
C THR A 274 -27.48 -19.60 54.78
N MET A 275 -27.96 -18.66 55.58
CA MET A 275 -27.14 -17.70 56.30
C MET A 275 -27.44 -17.83 57.79
N GLN A 276 -26.76 -18.78 58.46
CA GLN A 276 -26.95 -19.04 59.89
C GLN A 276 -26.38 -17.90 60.75
N GLU A 277 -25.26 -17.32 60.31
CA GLU A 277 -24.64 -16.16 60.92
C GLU A 277 -24.61 -15.00 59.94
N ARG A 278 -24.73 -13.77 60.47
CA ARG A 278 -24.79 -12.56 59.65
C ARG A 278 -23.43 -12.34 58.97
N GLY A 279 -23.37 -12.64 57.68
CA GLY A 279 -22.21 -12.44 56.80
C GLY A 279 -21.58 -13.75 56.32
N VAL A 280 -22.04 -14.90 56.81
CA VAL A 280 -21.50 -16.22 56.46
C VAL A 280 -22.60 -17.05 55.80
N SER A 281 -22.44 -17.30 54.51
CA SER A 281 -23.32 -18.18 53.73
C SER A 281 -22.76 -19.60 53.74
N THR A 282 -23.61 -20.58 54.05
CA THR A 282 -23.28 -22.00 54.05
C THR A 282 -24.20 -22.71 53.05
N ILE A 283 -23.62 -23.65 52.29
CA ILE A 283 -24.38 -24.48 51.36
C ILE A 283 -25.04 -25.62 52.15
N VAL A 284 -26.32 -25.83 51.89
CA VAL A 284 -27.12 -26.96 52.35
C VAL A 284 -27.51 -27.74 51.10
N SER A 285 -26.86 -28.87 50.89
CA SER A 285 -27.13 -29.78 49.76
C SER A 285 -27.97 -30.97 50.21
#